data_AF-A0A7H4M7K4-F1
#
_entry.id   AF-A0A7H4M7K4-F1
#
_cell.length_a   1.000
_cell.length_b   1.000
_cell.length_c   1.000
_cell.angle_alpha   90.00
_cell.angle_beta   90.00
_cell.angle_gamma   90.00
#
_symmetry.space_group_name_H-M   'P 1'
#
loop_
_entity.id
_entity.type
_entity.pdbx_description
1 polymer ?
#
loop_
_entity_poly.entity_id
_entity_poly.type
_entity_poly.pdbx_seq_one_letter_code
_entity_poly.pdbx_strand_id
1 'polypeptide(L)' 'MWCWLVWKNRQVVGVGLYYEIYASRLLSMAMIYLEKLPLKDRPVFIGAAAQRGYMLTLAEEERAHDECADLMSELAADY' A
#
# COMPACT_ATOMS: atom_id res chain seq x y z
N MET A 1 6.11 12.40 13.15
CA MET A 1 5.60 12.28 14.55
C MET A 1 4.07 12.22 14.60
N TRP A 2 3.45 11.65 13.55
CA TRP A 2 2.02 11.42 13.47
C TRP A 2 1.78 10.06 12.85
N CYS A 3 1.47 9.03 13.62
CA CYS A 3 0.44 8.06 13.20
C CYS A 3 -0.96 8.73 13.16
N TRP A 4 -1.06 10.05 13.37
CA TRP A 4 -1.79 10.50 14.56
C TRP A 4 -3.09 11.28 14.35
N LEU A 5 -3.51 11.67 13.14
CA LEU A 5 -4.81 12.35 13.02
C LEU A 5 -5.85 11.75 12.09
N VAL A 6 -5.51 10.80 11.21
CA VAL A 6 -6.51 10.26 10.27
C VAL A 6 -6.77 8.76 10.46
N TRP A 7 -5.86 8.05 11.14
CA TRP A 7 -6.24 6.94 12.02
C TRP A 7 -7.17 7.38 13.17
N LYS A 8 -7.19 8.68 13.50
CA LYS A 8 -7.86 9.23 14.69
C LYS A 8 -9.37 9.44 14.55
N ASN A 9 -9.97 9.19 13.39
CA ASN A 9 -11.43 9.08 13.30
C ASN A 9 -11.76 8.00 12.28
N ARG A 10 -11.72 6.74 12.75
CA ARG A 10 -12.42 5.56 12.24
C ARG A 10 -13.88 5.90 11.89
N GLN A 11 -14.13 6.59 10.80
CA GLN A 11 -15.43 7.03 10.28
C GLN A 11 -15.20 7.28 8.79
N VAL A 12 -15.78 6.56 7.82
CA VAL A 12 -17.19 6.20 7.70
C VAL A 12 -17.27 4.97 6.77
N VAL A 13 -17.97 3.94 7.23
CA VAL A 13 -18.74 2.94 6.45
C VAL A 13 -18.47 2.97 4.93
N GLY A 14 -17.65 2.04 4.43
CA GLY A 14 -17.61 1.66 3.00
C GLY A 14 -16.53 2.30 2.11
N VAL A 15 -16.02 3.50 2.41
CA VAL A 15 -15.13 4.23 1.45
C VAL A 15 -13.63 4.09 1.77
N GLY A 16 -13.28 3.85 3.05
CA GLY A 16 -11.89 3.59 3.48
C GLY A 16 -11.35 2.26 2.95
N LEU A 17 -12.13 1.18 3.10
CA LEU A 17 -11.81 -0.23 2.80
C LEU A 17 -11.14 -0.52 1.43
N TYR A 18 -11.41 0.31 0.42
CA TYR A 18 -10.87 0.11 -0.92
C TYR A 18 -9.42 0.55 -1.03
N TYR A 19 -8.99 1.50 -0.20
CA TYR A 19 -7.66 2.09 -0.32
C TYR A 19 -6.58 1.12 0.16
N GLU A 20 -6.77 0.45 1.30
CA GLU A 20 -5.78 -0.48 1.86
C GLU A 20 -5.60 -1.71 0.96
N ILE A 21 -6.72 -2.23 0.42
CA ILE A 21 -6.72 -3.33 -0.55
C ILE A 21 -6.07 -2.89 -1.88
N TYR A 22 -6.34 -1.67 -2.33
CA TYR A 22 -5.74 -1.12 -3.54
C TYR A 22 -4.24 -0.88 -3.37
N ALA A 23 -3.83 -0.29 -2.25
CA ALA A 23 -2.45 0.05 -1.95
C ALA A 23 -1.57 -1.21 -1.84
N SER A 24 -2.03 -2.24 -1.11
CA SER A 24 -1.30 -3.52 -0.98
C SER A 24 -1.10 -4.19 -2.34
N ARG A 25 -2.17 -4.30 -3.14
CA ARG A 25 -2.11 -4.90 -4.49
C ARG A 25 -1.23 -4.09 -5.44
N LEU A 26 -1.35 -2.76 -5.43
CA LEU A 26 -0.58 -1.90 -6.31
C LEU A 26 0.91 -2.00 -5.99
N LEU A 27 1.29 -1.95 -4.71
CA LEU A 27 2.68 -2.08 -4.28
C LEU A 27 3.26 -3.44 -4.65
N SER A 28 2.55 -4.54 -4.40
CA SER A 28 3.03 -5.87 -4.83
C SER A 28 3.19 -6.00 -6.33
N MET A 29 2.23 -5.50 -7.13
CA MET A 29 2.38 -5.52 -8.59
C MET A 29 3.56 -4.66 -9.08
N ALA A 30 3.77 -3.50 -8.45
CA ALA A 30 4.89 -2.62 -8.78
C ALA A 30 6.24 -3.25 -8.43
N MET A 31 6.34 -3.95 -7.29
CA MET A 31 7.55 -4.69 -6.88
C MET A 31 7.86 -5.83 -7.85
N ILE A 32 6.86 -6.66 -8.19
CA ILE A 32 7.00 -7.73 -9.18
C ILE A 32 7.42 -7.18 -10.55
N TYR A 33 6.87 -6.03 -10.96
CA TYR A 33 7.26 -5.40 -12.22
C TYR A 33 8.69 -4.86 -12.18
N LEU A 34 9.10 -4.26 -11.06
CA LEU A 34 10.46 -3.76 -10.84
C LEU A 34 11.51 -4.88 -10.96
N GLU A 35 11.21 -6.08 -10.48
CA GLU A 35 12.09 -7.26 -10.61
C GLU A 35 12.26 -7.70 -12.07
N LYS A 36 11.18 -7.63 -12.87
CA LYS A 36 11.16 -8.02 -14.28
C LYS A 36 11.82 -6.99 -15.20
N LEU A 37 11.98 -5.74 -14.75
CA LEU A 37 12.57 -4.68 -15.55
C LEU A 37 14.09 -4.86 -15.73
N PRO A 38 14.64 -4.50 -16.91
CA PRO A 38 16.07 -4.38 -17.12
C PRO A 38 16.69 -3.38 -16.14
N LEU A 39 17.91 -3.66 -15.65
CA LEU A 39 18.58 -2.82 -14.63
C LEU A 39 18.66 -1.34 -14.99
N LYS A 40 18.80 -1.02 -16.29
CA LYS A 40 18.86 0.36 -16.81
C LYS A 40 17.55 1.15 -16.62
N ASP A 41 16.40 0.46 -16.60
CA ASP A 41 15.07 1.09 -16.60
C ASP A 41 14.46 1.17 -15.18
N ARG A 42 14.99 0.40 -14.23
CA ARG A 42 14.58 0.39 -12.81
C ARG A 42 14.61 1.77 -12.13
N PRO A 43 15.68 2.59 -12.23
CA PRO A 43 15.72 3.88 -11.55
C PRO A 43 14.67 4.86 -12.08
N VAL A 44 14.33 4.79 -13.37
CA VAL A 44 13.25 5.61 -13.97
C VAL A 44 11.90 5.20 -13.39
N PHE A 45 11.64 3.90 -13.26
CA PHE A 45 10.41 3.39 -12.68
C PHE A 45 10.27 3.74 -11.19
N ILE A 46 11.34 3.57 -10.40
CA ILE A 46 11.39 3.96 -8.99
C ILE A 46 11.14 5.47 -8.85
N GLY A 47 11.79 6.29 -9.68
CA GLY A 47 11.58 7.74 -9.68
C GLY A 47 10.14 8.13 -10.01
N ALA A 48 9.51 7.47 -10.99
CA ALA A 48 8.12 7.71 -11.36
C ALA A 48 7.13 7.29 -10.26
N ALA A 49 7.43 6.21 -9.53
CA ALA A 49 6.65 5.79 -8.37
C ALA A 49 6.77 6.80 -7.22
N ALA A 50 7.98 7.26 -6.92
CA ALA A 50 8.24 8.26 -5.88
C ALA A 50 7.54 9.60 -6.17
N GLN A 51 7.51 10.04 -7.44
CA GLN A 51 6.75 11.24 -7.84
C GLN A 51 5.25 11.13 -7.57
N ARG A 52 4.70 9.90 -7.55
CA ARG A 52 3.31 9.62 -7.20
C ARG A 52 3.10 9.34 -5.71
N GLY A 53 4.16 9.46 -4.88
CA GLY A 53 4.11 9.22 -3.45
C GLY A 53 4.31 7.77 -3.03
N TYR A 54 4.65 6.86 -3.96
CA TYR A 54 4.89 5.46 -3.65
C TYR A 54 6.38 5.18 -3.47
N MET A 55 6.75 4.61 -2.34
CA MET A 55 8.10 4.14 -2.06
C MET A 55 8.18 2.63 -2.33
N LEU A 56 8.83 2.23 -3.42
CA LEU A 56 8.99 0.82 -3.80
C LEU A 56 10.07 0.16 -2.96
N THR A 57 9.72 -0.21 -1.73
CA THR A 57 10.58 -0.93 -0.79
C THR A 57 9.82 -2.07 -0.15
N LEU A 58 10.52 -3.14 0.24
CA LEU A 58 9.92 -4.28 0.93
C LEU A 58 9.18 -3.86 2.20
N ALA A 59 9.73 -2.90 2.97
CA ALA A 59 9.12 -2.43 4.21
C ALA A 59 7.79 -1.69 4.01
N GLU A 60 7.58 -1.06 2.85
CA GLU A 60 6.32 -0.39 2.51
C GLU A 60 5.30 -1.38 1.95
N GLU A 61 5.76 -2.38 1.20
CA GLU A 61 4.92 -3.50 0.74
C GLU A 61 4.39 -4.32 1.93
N GLU A 62 5.26 -4.70 2.87
CA GLU A 62 4.88 -5.42 4.09
C GLU A 62 3.86 -4.63 4.91
N ARG A 63 4.09 -3.34 5.13
CA ARG A 63 3.15 -2.47 5.86
C ARG A 63 1.78 -2.41 5.20
N ALA A 64 1.72 -2.25 3.87
CA ALA A 64 0.46 -2.21 3.14
C ALA A 64 -0.27 -3.56 3.20
N HIS A 65 0.46 -4.68 3.21
CA HIS A 65 -0.12 -6.00 3.42
C HIS A 65 -0.67 -6.17 4.84
N ASP A 66 0.07 -5.73 5.86
CA ASP A 66 -0.37 -5.81 7.25
C ASP A 66 -1.66 -4.98 7.46
N GLU A 67 -1.71 -3.76 6.94
CA GLU A 67 -2.91 -2.92 6.97
C GLU A 67 -4.10 -3.57 6.24
N CYS A 68 -3.84 -4.21 5.11
CA CYS A 68 -4.87 -4.95 4.38
C CYS A 68 -5.32 -6.20 5.15
N ALA A 69 -4.42 -6.90 5.83
CA ALA A 69 -4.74 -8.08 6.64
C ALA A 69 -5.57 -7.71 7.87
N ASP A 70 -5.19 -6.63 8.56
CA ASP A 70 -5.94 -6.07 9.68
C ASP A 70 -7.36 -5.69 9.26
N LEU A 71 -7.49 -4.97 8.14
CA LEU A 71 -8.79 -4.64 7.55
C LEU A 71 -9.64 -5.88 7.24
N MET A 72 -9.03 -6.90 6.63
CA MET A 72 -9.72 -8.15 6.31
C MET A 72 -10.14 -8.92 7.57
N SER A 73 -9.34 -8.88 8.63
CA SER A 73 -9.68 -9.47 9.93
C SER A 73 -10.82 -8.71 10.61
N GLU A 74 -10.85 -7.38 10.56
CA GLU A 74 -11.97 -6.57 11.06
C GLU A 74 -13.25 -6.90 10.29
N LEU A 75 -13.20 -6.95 8.95
CA LEU A 75 -14.34 -7.27 8.09
C LEU A 75 -14.88 -8.69 8.34
N ALA A 76 -14.00 -9.64 8.63
CA ALA A 76 -14.37 -11.01 8.97
C ALA A 76 -14.99 -11.14 10.37
N ALA A 77 -14.65 -10.26 11.32
CA ALA A 77 -15.21 -10.26 12.66
C ALA A 77 -16.59 -9.57 12.75
N ASP A 78 -16.89 -8.69 11.79
CA ASP A 78 -18.19 -8.02 11.64
C ASP A 78 -19.27 -8.89 10.98
N TYR A 79 -18.96 -10.15 10.62
CA TYR A 79 -19.86 -11.12 9.97
C TYR A 79 -20.03 -12.40 10.77
#